data_AF-A0A2V5ICC3-F1
#
_entry.id   AF-A0A2V5ICC3-F1
#
_cell.length_a   1.000
_cell.length_b   1.000
_cell.length_c   1.000
_cell.angle_alpha   90.00
_cell.angle_beta   90.00
_cell.angle_gamma   90.00
#
_symmetry.space_group_name_H-M   'P 1'
#
loop_
_entity.id
_entity.type
_entity.pdbx_description
1 polymer ?
#
loop_
_entity_poly.entity_id
_entity_poly.type
_entity_poly.pdbx_seq_one_letter_code
_entity_poly.pdbx_strand_id
1 'polypeptide(L)'
;MPRLPYTNYHTPHAGPPPTLNIIKLLSHSTATVDHWTALGNAQFKHLSLAARDRELVILLTTAKFQSTYEWTHHVPVSLKAGVTRAQQSALEASSKTTNYFIDGKYSLEAAFSPRDLVLLTFVETIIQQPEVGDELWERVKREFSEREIVEIISLQCGFDEWAKSKL
;
A
#
# COMPACT_ATOMS: atom_id res chain seq x y z
N MET A 1 -8.77 7.81 16.50
CA MET A 1 -9.79 7.05 17.25
C MET A 1 -10.76 6.48 16.23
N PRO A 2 -11.10 5.18 16.31
CA PRO A 2 -12.08 4.59 15.39
C PRO A 2 -13.46 5.23 15.63
N ARG A 3 -14.31 5.33 14.60
CA ARG A 3 -15.71 5.78 14.74
C ARG A 3 -16.62 4.64 15.18
N LEU A 4 -16.26 3.40 14.88
CA LEU A 4 -16.90 2.22 15.46
C LEU A 4 -16.13 1.70 16.69
N PRO A 5 -16.83 1.21 17.72
CA PRO A 5 -16.16 0.52 18.83
C PRO A 5 -15.47 -0.73 18.30
N TYR A 6 -14.30 -1.07 18.87
CA TYR A 6 -13.65 -2.33 18.53
C TYR A 6 -14.46 -3.50 19.10
N THR A 7 -14.70 -4.51 18.26
CA THR A 7 -15.27 -5.77 18.72
C THR A 7 -14.18 -6.66 19.31
N ASN A 8 -14.57 -7.59 20.19
CA ASN A 8 -13.68 -8.67 20.61
C ASN A 8 -13.65 -9.72 19.51
N TYR A 9 -12.65 -9.63 18.63
CA TYR A 9 -12.39 -10.69 17.66
C TYR A 9 -11.73 -11.86 18.37
N HIS A 10 -12.45 -12.98 18.48
CA HIS A 10 -11.91 -14.25 18.95
C HIS A 10 -11.71 -15.16 17.74
N THR A 11 -10.46 -15.42 17.37
CA THR A 11 -10.12 -16.55 16.48
C THR A 11 -10.39 -17.84 17.24
N PRO A 12 -11.22 -18.77 16.74
CA PRO A 12 -11.54 -20.01 17.45
C PRO A 12 -10.33 -20.93 17.71
N HIS A 13 -9.18 -20.68 17.07
CA HIS A 13 -8.07 -21.62 17.00
C HIS A 13 -6.64 -21.05 17.21
N ALA A 14 -6.46 -19.86 17.80
CA ALA A 14 -5.10 -19.32 18.01
C ALA A 14 -4.87 -18.63 19.38
N GLY A 15 -3.79 -19.03 20.06
CA GLY A 15 -3.07 -18.16 21.02
C GLY A 15 -2.24 -17.07 20.30
N PRO A 16 -1.57 -16.14 21.04
CA PRO A 16 -1.47 -14.68 20.79
C PRO A 16 -0.60 -14.24 19.58
N PRO A 17 -0.80 -13.03 18.98
CA PRO A 17 -0.52 -11.65 19.52
C PRO A 17 -1.75 -10.71 19.55
N PRO A 18 -1.65 -9.44 20.00
CA PRO A 18 -2.78 -8.50 19.97
C PRO A 18 -3.30 -8.33 18.54
N THR A 19 -4.58 -8.65 18.36
CA THR A 19 -5.31 -8.43 17.11
C THR A 19 -5.14 -6.98 16.65
N LEU A 20 -4.66 -6.78 15.42
CA LEU A 20 -4.56 -5.46 14.81
C LEU A 20 -5.92 -4.77 14.88
N ASN A 21 -5.92 -3.45 15.13
CA ASN A 21 -7.16 -2.68 15.26
C ASN A 21 -8.05 -2.80 14.03
N ILE A 22 -7.44 -2.92 12.85
CA ILE A 22 -8.16 -3.11 11.60
C ILE A 22 -8.96 -4.42 11.55
N ILE A 23 -8.43 -5.51 12.12
CA ILE A 23 -9.14 -6.79 12.20
C ILE A 23 -10.31 -6.69 13.20
N LYS A 24 -10.13 -5.99 14.32
CA LYS A 24 -11.22 -5.73 15.28
C LYS A 24 -12.35 -4.88 14.67
N LEU A 25 -12.01 -3.96 13.77
CA LEU A 25 -12.98 -3.15 13.03
C LEU A 25 -13.74 -4.03 12.02
N LEU A 26 -13.02 -4.80 11.20
CA LEU A 26 -13.65 -5.71 10.23
C LEU A 26 -14.56 -6.77 10.84
N SER A 27 -14.30 -7.14 12.09
CA SER A 27 -15.05 -8.16 12.82
C SER A 27 -16.51 -7.78 13.09
N HIS A 28 -16.91 -6.53 12.83
CA HIS A 28 -18.33 -6.16 12.70
C HIS A 28 -19.04 -6.91 11.56
N SER A 29 -18.29 -7.37 10.55
CA SER A 29 -18.77 -8.22 9.45
C SER A 29 -18.08 -9.59 9.51
N THR A 30 -18.66 -10.50 10.30
CA THR A 30 -18.15 -11.87 10.45
C THR A 30 -18.13 -12.66 9.14
N ALA A 31 -19.01 -12.32 8.19
CA ALA A 31 -19.04 -12.94 6.87
C ALA A 31 -17.84 -12.59 5.99
N THR A 32 -17.09 -11.52 6.30
CA THR A 32 -15.99 -11.05 5.44
C THR A 32 -14.63 -10.98 6.12
N VAL A 33 -14.57 -10.88 7.46
CA VAL A 33 -13.31 -10.67 8.20
C VAL A 33 -12.23 -11.74 7.92
N ASP A 34 -12.62 -13.01 7.81
CA ASP A 34 -11.66 -14.08 7.56
C ASP A 34 -11.10 -14.02 6.13
N HIS A 35 -11.91 -13.60 5.15
CA HIS A 35 -11.47 -13.40 3.77
C HIS A 35 -10.48 -12.23 3.65
N TRP A 36 -10.76 -11.11 4.31
CA TRP A 36 -9.83 -9.99 4.42
C TRP A 36 -8.51 -10.38 5.09
N THR A 37 -8.59 -11.14 6.18
CA THR A 37 -7.41 -11.63 6.91
C THR A 37 -6.57 -12.56 6.02
N ALA A 38 -7.21 -13.45 5.27
CA ALA A 38 -6.53 -14.34 4.33
C ALA A 38 -5.83 -13.57 3.21
N LEU A 39 -6.49 -12.55 2.63
CA LEU A 39 -5.90 -11.68 1.61
C LEU A 39 -4.69 -10.92 2.16
N GLY A 40 -4.83 -10.27 3.32
CA GLY A 40 -3.71 -9.56 3.97
C GLY A 40 -2.53 -10.49 4.25
N ASN A 41 -2.78 -11.69 4.76
CA ASN A 41 -1.73 -12.70 4.98
C ASN A 41 -1.02 -13.08 3.68
N ALA A 42 -1.74 -13.24 2.57
CA ALA A 42 -1.15 -13.50 1.26
C ALA A 42 -0.27 -12.34 0.78
N GLN A 43 -0.75 -11.11 0.93
CA GLN A 43 -0.01 -9.90 0.57
C GLN A 43 1.33 -9.78 1.33
N PHE A 44 1.36 -10.18 2.61
CA PHE A 44 2.59 -10.15 3.40
C PHE A 44 3.53 -11.34 3.15
N LYS A 45 3.00 -12.55 2.94
CA LYS A 45 3.83 -13.78 2.97
C LYS A 45 4.03 -14.48 1.64
N HIS A 46 3.18 -14.22 0.64
CA HIS A 46 3.05 -15.12 -0.51
C HIS A 46 3.22 -14.42 -1.87
N LEU A 47 3.37 -13.10 -1.90
CA LEU A 47 3.65 -12.38 -3.15
C LEU A 47 5.07 -12.64 -3.67
N SER A 48 5.23 -12.54 -4.98
CA SER A 48 6.53 -12.55 -5.65
C SER A 48 7.19 -11.17 -5.66
N LEU A 49 6.41 -10.09 -5.63
CA LEU A 49 6.89 -8.72 -5.56
C LEU A 49 7.84 -8.54 -4.37
N ALA A 50 8.96 -7.84 -4.55
CA ALA A 50 9.95 -7.67 -3.49
C ALA A 50 9.37 -6.90 -2.30
N ALA A 51 9.80 -7.24 -1.07
CA ALA A 51 9.28 -6.59 0.15
C ALA A 51 9.41 -5.06 0.11
N ARG A 52 10.53 -4.54 -0.44
CA ARG A 52 10.73 -3.10 -0.61
C ARG A 52 9.69 -2.46 -1.53
N ASP A 53 9.40 -3.12 -2.66
CA ASP A 53 8.46 -2.62 -3.66
C ASP A 53 7.03 -2.63 -3.11
N ARG A 54 6.66 -3.67 -2.34
CA ARG A 54 5.39 -3.69 -1.60
C ARG A 54 5.26 -2.46 -0.70
N GLU A 55 6.29 -2.14 0.07
CA GLU A 55 6.26 -0.99 0.97
C GLU A 55 6.23 0.36 0.21
N LEU A 56 6.83 0.46 -0.98
CA LEU A 56 6.66 1.64 -1.84
C LEU A 56 5.20 1.80 -2.30
N VAL A 57 4.55 0.71 -2.75
CA VAL A 57 3.13 0.71 -3.14
C VAL A 57 2.27 1.14 -1.95
N ILE A 58 2.50 0.55 -0.77
CA ILE A 58 1.71 0.83 0.44
C ILE A 58 1.89 2.27 0.91
N LEU A 59 3.12 2.76 1.02
CA LEU A 59 3.38 4.14 1.46
C LEU A 59 2.81 5.16 0.48
N LEU A 60 2.93 4.95 -0.84
CA LEU A 60 2.32 5.85 -1.82
C LEU A 60 0.80 5.85 -1.69
N THR A 61 0.19 4.66 -1.64
CA THR A 61 -1.27 4.51 -1.53
C THR A 61 -1.81 5.19 -0.26
N THR A 62 -1.17 4.92 0.88
CA THR A 62 -1.58 5.47 2.18
C THR A 62 -1.34 6.97 2.28
N ALA A 63 -0.28 7.51 1.64
CA ALA A 63 -0.08 8.94 1.52
C ALA A 63 -1.17 9.61 0.65
N LYS A 64 -1.51 9.02 -0.50
CA LYS A 64 -2.53 9.57 -1.41
C LYS A 64 -3.93 9.57 -0.81
N PHE A 65 -4.27 8.55 -0.04
CA PHE A 65 -5.54 8.48 0.69
C PHE A 65 -5.47 9.10 2.09
N GLN A 66 -4.32 9.64 2.50
CA GLN A 66 -4.10 10.32 3.78
C GLN A 66 -4.45 9.45 5.00
N SER A 67 -4.14 8.14 4.94
CA SER A 67 -4.36 7.22 6.07
C SER A 67 -3.23 7.31 7.08
N THR A 68 -3.47 8.06 8.18
CA THR A 68 -2.51 8.16 9.29
C THR A 68 -2.25 6.80 9.94
N TYR A 69 -3.27 5.94 10.05
CA TYR A 69 -3.13 4.62 10.67
C TYR A 69 -2.16 3.75 9.87
N GLU A 70 -2.42 3.55 8.58
CA GLU A 70 -1.60 2.67 7.75
C GLU A 70 -0.19 3.24 7.53
N TRP A 71 -0.08 4.55 7.26
CA TRP A 71 1.21 5.23 7.15
C TRP A 71 2.08 4.98 8.39
N THR A 72 1.51 5.18 9.59
CA THR A 72 2.24 5.01 10.85
C THR A 72 2.70 3.57 11.06
N HIS A 73 1.91 2.57 10.66
CA HIS A 73 2.29 1.15 10.75
C HIS A 73 3.39 0.78 9.77
N HIS A 74 3.38 1.36 8.56
CA HIS A 74 4.29 0.98 7.48
C HIS A 74 5.60 1.79 7.42
N VAL A 75 5.68 2.99 8.02
CA VAL A 75 6.95 3.72 8.15
C VAL A 75 8.10 2.88 8.76
N PRO A 76 7.94 2.18 9.90
CA PRO A 76 9.02 1.35 10.43
C PRO A 76 9.26 0.06 9.61
N VAL A 77 8.24 -0.47 8.92
CA VAL A 77 8.36 -1.68 8.09
C VAL A 77 9.13 -1.39 6.81
N SER A 78 8.77 -0.31 6.13
CA SER A 78 9.45 0.17 4.92
C SER A 78 10.94 0.44 5.13
N LEU A 79 11.35 1.00 6.28
CA LEU A 79 12.78 1.15 6.61
C LEU A 79 13.50 -0.18 6.66
N LYS A 80 12.90 -1.19 7.29
CA LYS A 80 13.47 -2.56 7.38
C LYS A 80 13.53 -3.21 6.00
N ALA A 81 12.61 -2.86 5.11
CA ALA A 81 12.59 -3.32 3.73
C ALA A 81 13.56 -2.54 2.81
N GLY A 82 14.20 -1.47 3.29
CA GLY A 82 15.20 -0.70 2.53
C GLY A 82 14.65 0.54 1.83
N VAL A 83 13.46 1.03 2.17
CA VAL A 83 12.98 2.36 1.77
C VAL A 83 13.69 3.40 2.65
N THR A 84 14.35 4.38 2.04
CA THR A 84 15.14 5.37 2.80
C THR A 84 14.25 6.46 3.41
N ARG A 85 14.78 7.20 4.38
CA ARG A 85 14.08 8.37 4.95
C ARG A 85 13.77 9.44 3.90
N ALA A 86 14.69 9.68 2.96
CA ALA A 86 14.47 10.63 1.89
C ALA A 86 13.32 10.18 0.95
N GLN A 87 13.23 8.89 0.68
CA GLN A 87 12.11 8.30 -0.08
C GLN A 87 10.79 8.42 0.67
N GLN A 88 10.77 8.13 1.99
CA GLN A 88 9.59 8.35 2.84
C GLN A 88 9.12 9.81 2.81
N SER A 89 10.05 10.76 2.94
CA SER A 89 9.71 12.19 2.89
C SER A 89 9.12 12.59 1.53
N ALA A 90 9.63 12.05 0.42
CA ALA A 90 9.06 12.30 -0.91
C ALA A 90 7.66 11.69 -1.07
N LEU A 91 7.45 10.47 -0.57
CA LEU A 91 6.13 9.82 -0.55
C LEU A 91 5.13 10.61 0.30
N GLU A 92 5.55 11.12 1.47
CA GLU A 92 4.70 11.98 2.31
C GLU A 92 4.36 13.30 1.62
N ALA A 93 5.34 13.95 0.97
CA ALA A 93 5.13 15.17 0.21
C ALA A 93 4.14 14.99 -0.94
N SER A 94 4.10 13.78 -1.54
CA SER A 94 3.17 13.43 -2.61
C SER A 94 1.69 13.52 -2.19
N SER A 95 1.37 13.46 -0.89
CA SER A 95 0.00 13.59 -0.37
C SER A 95 -0.65 14.96 -0.62
N LYS A 96 0.17 15.98 -0.91
CA LYS A 96 -0.26 17.38 -1.06
C LYS A 96 -0.49 17.80 -2.51
N THR A 97 -0.13 16.96 -3.47
CA THR A 97 -0.13 17.31 -4.90
C THR A 97 -0.59 16.14 -5.75
N THR A 98 -1.40 16.40 -6.78
CA THR A 98 -1.72 15.43 -7.83
C THR A 98 -0.54 15.29 -8.80
N ASN A 99 -0.43 14.13 -9.46
CA ASN A 99 0.63 13.86 -10.45
C ASN A 99 2.04 14.14 -9.90
N TYR A 100 2.33 13.73 -8.68
CA TYR A 100 3.63 13.99 -8.05
C TYR A 100 4.75 13.20 -8.73
N PHE A 101 4.53 11.90 -8.96
CA PHE A 101 5.47 11.04 -9.68
C PHE A 101 5.25 11.10 -11.19
N ILE A 102 4.01 11.26 -11.65
CA ILE A 102 3.67 11.44 -13.07
C ILE A 102 4.38 12.67 -13.65
N ASP A 103 4.35 13.82 -12.97
CA ASP A 103 5.00 15.06 -13.44
C ASP A 103 6.45 15.20 -12.96
N GLY A 104 7.02 14.19 -12.29
CA GLY A 104 8.41 14.23 -11.83
C GLY A 104 8.71 15.28 -10.75
N LYS A 105 7.76 15.59 -9.86
CA LYS A 105 7.87 16.62 -8.81
C LYS A 105 8.67 16.18 -7.57
N TYR A 106 9.28 15.01 -7.60
CA TYR A 106 10.06 14.47 -6.48
C TYR A 106 11.46 15.07 -6.40
N SER A 107 12.00 15.18 -5.17
CA SER A 107 13.39 15.62 -4.97
C SER A 107 14.37 14.55 -5.46
N LEU A 108 15.44 14.98 -6.13
CA LEU A 108 16.54 14.09 -6.53
C LEU A 108 17.26 13.46 -5.33
N GLU A 109 17.20 14.10 -4.15
CA GLU A 109 17.75 13.57 -2.90
C GLU A 109 17.06 12.28 -2.44
N ALA A 110 15.82 12.04 -2.88
CA ALA A 110 15.12 10.79 -2.61
C ALA A 110 15.80 9.59 -3.30
N ALA A 111 16.61 9.82 -4.34
CA ALA A 111 17.42 8.81 -5.01
C ALA A 111 16.61 7.55 -5.39
N PHE A 112 15.38 7.74 -5.89
CA PHE A 112 14.59 6.64 -6.44
C PHE A 112 15.31 6.02 -7.65
N SER A 113 15.34 4.70 -7.71
CA SER A 113 15.85 4.00 -8.88
C SER A 113 14.92 4.21 -10.09
N PRO A 114 15.38 3.99 -11.34
CA PRO A 114 14.49 4.00 -12.50
C PRO A 114 13.29 3.05 -12.35
N ARG A 115 13.51 1.87 -11.75
CA ARG A 115 12.46 0.88 -11.45
C ARG A 115 11.47 1.40 -10.41
N ASP A 116 11.95 2.06 -9.35
CA ASP A 116 11.10 2.68 -8.32
C ASP A 116 10.17 3.72 -8.97
N LEU A 117 10.70 4.53 -9.88
CA LEU A 117 9.93 5.57 -10.56
C LEU A 117 8.85 4.97 -11.46
N VAL A 118 9.13 3.88 -12.18
CA VAL A 118 8.10 3.17 -12.96
C VAL A 118 6.99 2.64 -12.05
N LEU A 119 7.35 2.02 -10.92
CA LEU A 119 6.39 1.52 -9.93
C LEU A 119 5.51 2.65 -9.37
N LEU A 120 6.13 3.74 -8.90
CA LEU A 120 5.43 4.85 -8.24
C LEU A 120 4.55 5.62 -9.22
N THR A 121 5.01 5.84 -10.45
CA THR A 121 4.18 6.44 -11.50
C THR A 121 3.00 5.53 -11.84
N PHE A 122 3.21 4.22 -11.98
CA PHE A 122 2.12 3.27 -12.26
C PHE A 122 1.06 3.25 -11.15
N VAL A 123 1.48 3.14 -9.89
CA VAL A 123 0.58 3.16 -8.73
C VAL A 123 -0.17 4.50 -8.65
N GLU A 124 0.52 5.63 -8.86
CA GLU A 124 -0.14 6.94 -8.88
C GLU A 124 -1.16 7.08 -10.02
N THR A 125 -0.88 6.53 -11.20
CA THR A 125 -1.81 6.53 -12.34
C THR A 125 -3.07 5.73 -12.03
N ILE A 126 -2.97 4.49 -11.55
CA ILE A 126 -4.15 3.65 -11.27
C ILE A 126 -4.98 4.17 -10.09
N ILE A 127 -4.39 4.92 -9.16
CA ILE A 127 -5.12 5.63 -8.09
C ILE A 127 -6.00 6.74 -8.68
N GLN A 128 -5.53 7.42 -9.73
CA GLN A 128 -6.19 8.60 -10.29
C GLN A 128 -7.22 8.28 -11.38
N GLN A 129 -6.99 7.24 -12.18
CA GLN A 129 -7.82 6.92 -13.33
C GLN A 129 -7.80 5.42 -13.66
N PRO A 130 -8.85 4.89 -14.31
CA PRO A 130 -8.97 3.46 -14.58
C PRO A 130 -8.06 2.95 -15.71
N GLU A 131 -7.47 3.85 -16.50
CA GLU A 131 -6.68 3.50 -17.69
C GLU A 131 -5.23 3.97 -17.58
N VAL A 132 -4.33 3.10 -18.00
CA VAL A 132 -2.88 3.34 -18.05
C VAL A 132 -2.49 3.44 -19.52
N GLY A 133 -1.90 4.56 -19.92
CA GLY A 133 -1.48 4.77 -21.30
C GLY A 133 -0.37 3.80 -21.74
N ASP A 134 -0.35 3.48 -23.03
CA ASP A 134 0.52 2.45 -23.63
C ASP A 134 2.01 2.63 -23.29
N GLU A 135 2.51 3.87 -23.27
CA GLU A 135 3.91 4.14 -22.97
C GLU A 135 4.29 3.70 -21.55
N LEU A 136 3.46 4.05 -20.56
CA LEU A 136 3.69 3.66 -19.17
C LEU A 136 3.49 2.15 -19.01
N TRP A 137 2.48 1.59 -19.67
CA TRP A 137 2.22 0.15 -19.64
C TRP A 137 3.41 -0.68 -20.15
N GLU A 138 4.02 -0.27 -21.27
CA GLU A 138 5.19 -0.95 -21.82
C GLU A 138 6.42 -0.81 -20.91
N ARG A 139 6.57 0.31 -20.19
CA ARG A 139 7.62 0.45 -19.15
C ARG A 139 7.39 -0.50 -17.99
N VAL A 140 6.16 -0.59 -17.50
CA VAL A 140 5.78 -1.48 -16.39
C VAL A 140 6.08 -2.94 -16.74
N LYS A 141 5.69 -3.40 -17.93
CA LYS A 141 5.96 -4.76 -18.42
C LYS A 141 7.45 -5.10 -18.60
N ARG A 142 8.32 -4.09 -18.74
CA ARG A 142 9.78 -4.31 -18.79
C ARG A 142 10.39 -4.51 -17.41
N GLU A 143 9.81 -3.88 -16.38
CA GLU A 143 10.34 -3.87 -15.02
C GLU A 143 9.69 -4.91 -14.09
N PHE A 144 8.47 -5.35 -14.43
CA PHE A 144 7.67 -6.26 -13.60
C PHE A 144 7.06 -7.37 -14.44
N SER A 145 7.07 -8.58 -13.91
CA SER A 145 6.34 -9.71 -14.47
C SER A 145 4.83 -9.49 -14.39
N GLU A 146 4.05 -10.17 -15.23
CA GLU A 146 2.58 -10.13 -15.20
C GLU A 146 2.02 -10.43 -13.81
N ARG A 147 2.64 -11.38 -13.10
CA ARG A 147 2.30 -11.70 -11.71
C ARG A 147 2.53 -10.50 -10.80
N GLU A 148 3.72 -9.90 -10.82
CA GLU A 148 4.03 -8.73 -9.99
C GLU A 148 3.10 -7.55 -10.28
N ILE A 149 2.72 -7.33 -11.55
CA ILE A 149 1.76 -6.28 -11.94
C ILE A 149 0.41 -6.50 -11.26
N VAL A 150 -0.12 -7.73 -11.28
CA VAL A 150 -1.38 -8.07 -10.59
C VAL A 150 -1.24 -7.92 -9.07
N GLU A 151 -0.08 -8.27 -8.51
CA GLU A 151 0.21 -8.12 -7.08
C GLU A 151 0.30 -6.63 -6.67
N ILE A 152 0.87 -5.76 -7.52
CA ILE A 152 0.90 -4.30 -7.31
C ILE A 152 -0.52 -3.73 -7.28
N ILE A 153 -1.36 -4.08 -8.26
CA ILE A 153 -2.76 -3.64 -8.31
C ILE A 153 -3.51 -4.13 -7.08
N SER A 154 -3.37 -5.41 -6.74
CA SER A 154 -4.06 -6.02 -5.57
C SER A 154 -3.63 -5.39 -4.24
N LEU A 155 -2.35 -5.04 -4.09
CA LEU A 155 -1.85 -4.30 -2.93
C LEU A 155 -2.47 -2.90 -2.88
N GLN A 156 -2.44 -2.15 -3.97
CA GLN A 156 -3.02 -0.82 -4.02
C GLN A 156 -4.51 -0.84 -3.65
N CYS A 157 -5.31 -1.77 -4.21
CA CYS A 157 -6.74 -1.87 -3.90
C CYS A 157 -7.00 -2.13 -2.41
N GLY A 158 -6.26 -3.08 -1.80
CA GLY A 158 -6.44 -3.38 -0.38
C GLY A 158 -6.24 -2.16 0.50
N PHE A 159 -5.17 -1.38 0.26
CA PHE A 159 -4.89 -0.18 1.05
C PHE A 159 -5.78 1.02 0.72
N ASP A 160 -6.38 1.09 -0.47
CA ASP A 160 -7.41 2.08 -0.79
C ASP A 160 -8.64 1.93 0.12
N GLU A 161 -9.13 0.71 0.27
CA GLU A 161 -10.30 0.41 1.11
C GLU A 161 -10.04 0.75 2.58
N TRP A 162 -8.85 0.44 3.09
CA TRP A 162 -8.44 0.80 4.44
C TRP A 162 -8.28 2.30 4.62
N ALA A 163 -7.67 2.98 3.64
CA ALA A 163 -7.29 4.37 3.76
C ALA A 163 -8.45 5.35 3.52
N LYS A 164 -9.40 5.01 2.65
CA LYS A 164 -10.66 5.76 2.49
C LYS A 164 -11.61 5.52 3.65
N SER A 165 -11.47 4.42 4.39
CA SER A 165 -12.26 4.18 5.60
C SER A 165 -11.82 5.12 6.72
N LYS A 166 -12.33 6.36 6.68
CA LYS A 166 -12.35 7.24 7.87
C LYS A 166 -13.39 6.75 8.88
N LEU A 167 -13.55 5.44 9.05
CA LEU A 167 -14.49 4.78 9.96
C LEU A 167 -13.83 4.46 11.31
#